data_AF-A0A242L2D8-F1
#
_entry.id   AF-A0A242L2D8-F1
#
_cell.length_a   1.000
_cell.length_b   1.000
_cell.length_c   1.000
_cell.angle_alpha   90.00
_cell.angle_beta   90.00
_cell.angle_gamma   90.00
#
_symmetry.space_group_name_H-M   'P 1'
#
loop_
_entity.id
_entity.type
_entity.pdbx_description
1 polymer ?
#
loop_
_entity_poly.entity_id
_entity_poly.type
_entity_poly.pdbx_seq_one_letter_code
_entity_poly.pdbx_strand_id
1 'polypeptide(L)'
;MTMWSMLLFWIPVCIGVVAFCYFVKHSRTNKLLMLSFLPIVFFIVQIVKHTYIESQEIFIFYVVGLFISVVFFIMILSYFYRK
;
A
#
# COMPACT_ATOMS: atom_id res chain seq x y z
N MET A 1 20.97 -7.96 5.65
CA MET A 1 20.38 -6.74 5.08
C MET A 1 20.38 -5.67 6.15
N THR A 2 20.98 -4.52 5.88
CA THR A 2 21.16 -3.42 6.83
C THR A 2 19.83 -2.77 7.19
N MET A 3 19.64 -2.43 8.46
CA MET A 3 18.43 -1.83 9.06
C MET A 3 17.87 -0.62 8.28
N TRP A 4 18.74 0.08 7.55
CA TRP A 4 18.44 1.21 6.67
C TRP A 4 17.54 0.86 5.48
N SER A 5 17.70 -0.32 4.89
CA SER A 5 16.89 -0.77 3.75
C SER A 5 15.44 -1.07 4.17
N MET A 6 15.24 -1.51 5.42
CA MET A 6 13.90 -1.70 5.99
C MET A 6 13.22 -0.35 6.21
N LEU A 7 13.93 0.66 6.74
CA LEU A 7 13.38 2.01 6.98
C LEU A 7 12.93 2.73 5.69
N LEU A 8 13.68 2.59 4.61
CA LEU A 8 13.28 3.13 3.29
C LEU A 8 11.95 2.55 2.81
N PHE A 9 11.62 1.31 3.19
CA PHE A 9 10.36 0.66 2.87
C PHE A 9 9.15 1.17 3.66
N TRP A 10 9.37 1.81 4.81
CA TRP A 10 8.29 2.38 5.61
C TRP A 10 7.77 3.69 5.04
N ILE A 11 8.55 4.40 4.24
CA ILE A 11 8.15 5.70 3.66
C ILE A 11 6.90 5.55 2.76
N PRO A 12 6.86 4.63 1.77
CA PRO A 12 5.65 4.37 0.97
C PRO A 12 4.45 3.93 1.81
N VAL A 13 4.69 3.13 2.85
CA VAL A 13 3.65 2.58 3.74
C VAL A 13 3.01 3.70 4.56
N CYS A 14 3.82 4.55 5.18
CA CYS A 14 3.34 5.69 5.96
C CYS A 14 2.52 6.65 5.09
N ILE A 15 2.95 6.93 3.85
CA ILE A 15 2.20 7.77 2.91
C ILE A 15 0.84 7.14 2.58
N GLY A 16 0.81 5.83 2.30
CA GLY A 16 -0.43 5.09 2.02
C GLY A 16 -1.42 5.11 3.19
N VAL A 17 -0.94 4.91 4.41
CA VAL A 17 -1.77 4.93 5.64
C VAL A 17 -2.33 6.32 5.92
N VAL A 18 -1.50 7.37 5.81
CA VAL A 18 -1.95 8.75 6.03
C VAL A 18 -2.99 9.15 4.98
N ALA A 19 -2.79 8.78 3.72
CA ALA A 19 -3.78 8.99 2.66
C ALA A 19 -5.09 8.27 2.98
N PHE A 20 -5.05 7.00 3.39
CA PHE A 20 -6.24 6.26 3.78
C PHE A 20 -6.99 6.90 4.94
N CYS A 21 -6.30 7.27 6.03
CA CYS A 21 -6.92 7.93 7.18
C CYS A 21 -7.57 9.27 6.80
N TYR A 22 -6.95 10.04 5.91
CA TYR A 22 -7.52 11.28 5.41
C TYR A 22 -8.82 11.03 4.63
N PHE A 23 -8.86 10.04 3.74
CA PHE A 23 -10.02 9.75 2.90
C PHE A 23 -11.17 9.05 3.64
N VAL A 24 -10.87 8.14 4.58
CA VAL A 24 -11.88 7.51 5.46
C VAL A 24 -12.61 8.56 6.28
N LYS A 25 -11.91 9.59 6.77
CA LYS A 25 -12.52 10.67 7.55
C LYS A 25 -13.41 11.58 6.70
N HIS A 26 -13.14 11.70 5.40
CA HIS A 26 -13.81 12.67 4.54
C HIS A 26 -15.02 12.12 3.76
N SER A 27 -15.16 10.80 3.56
CA SER A 27 -16.21 10.27 2.69
C SER A 27 -17.12 9.23 3.34
N ARG A 28 -18.40 9.58 3.53
CA ARG A 28 -19.51 8.63 3.73
C ARG A 28 -19.77 7.74 2.50
N THR A 29 -19.12 8.03 1.37
CA THR A 29 -19.52 7.55 0.06
C THR A 29 -18.31 7.08 -0.72
N ASN A 30 -17.57 6.07 -0.27
CA ASN A 30 -16.51 5.52 -1.12
C ASN A 30 -16.09 4.08 -0.80
N LYS A 31 -17.07 3.17 -0.83
CA LYS A 31 -16.84 1.71 -0.79
C LYS A 31 -15.75 1.26 -1.79
N LEU A 32 -15.71 1.89 -2.97
CA LEU A 32 -14.74 1.59 -4.03
C LEU A 32 -13.29 1.97 -3.66
N LEU A 33 -13.15 3.07 -2.91
CA LEU A 33 -11.87 3.62 -2.44
C LEU A 33 -11.36 2.82 -1.23
N MET A 34 -12.27 2.31 -0.40
CA MET A 34 -11.94 1.31 0.61
C MET A 34 -11.52 -0.02 -0.02
N LEU A 35 -12.24 -0.49 -1.05
CA LEU A 35 -11.93 -1.73 -1.75
C LEU A 35 -10.55 -1.69 -2.43
N SER A 36 -10.18 -0.56 -3.03
CA SER A 36 -8.87 -0.39 -3.65
C SER A 36 -7.71 -0.29 -2.65
N PHE A 37 -8.01 -0.06 -1.37
CA PHE A 37 -7.00 -0.07 -0.31
C PHE A 37 -6.68 -1.47 0.24
N LEU A 38 -7.63 -2.42 0.17
CA LEU A 38 -7.39 -3.82 0.59
C LEU A 38 -6.10 -4.44 0.02
N PRO A 39 -5.82 -4.35 -1.31
CA PRO A 39 -4.60 -4.95 -1.86
C PRO A 39 -3.33 -4.29 -1.31
N ILE A 40 -3.34 -2.98 -1.01
CA ILE A 40 -2.21 -2.30 -0.36
C ILE A 40 -1.93 -2.91 1.01
N VAL A 41 -2.98 -3.09 1.83
CA VAL A 41 -2.85 -3.72 3.15
C VAL A 41 -2.35 -5.15 3.04
N PHE A 42 -2.85 -5.93 2.08
CA PHE A 42 -2.41 -7.30 1.84
C PHE A 42 -0.91 -7.38 1.57
N PHE A 43 -0.39 -6.57 0.63
CA PHE A 43 1.04 -6.60 0.31
C PHE A 43 1.91 -6.09 1.46
N ILE A 44 1.45 -5.09 2.23
CA ILE A 44 2.16 -4.63 3.43
C ILE A 44 2.28 -5.76 4.46
N VAL A 45 1.18 -6.45 4.74
CA VAL A 45 1.19 -7.57 5.69
C VAL A 45 2.14 -8.67 5.21
N GLN A 46 2.14 -8.99 3.91
CA GLN A 46 3.07 -9.98 3.37
C GLN A 46 4.54 -9.54 3.47
N ILE A 47 4.84 -8.27 3.18
CA ILE A 47 6.20 -7.71 3.31
C ILE A 47 6.67 -7.73 4.76
N VAL A 48 5.82 -7.34 5.71
CA VAL A 48 6.16 -7.35 7.14
C VAL A 48 6.34 -8.79 7.64
N LYS A 49 5.46 -9.70 7.23
CA LYS A 49 5.50 -11.13 7.60
C LYS A 49 6.61 -11.91 6.89
N HIS A 50 7.23 -11.34 5.86
CA HIS A 50 8.38 -11.92 5.15
C HIS A 50 9.65 -12.05 6.00
N THR A 51 9.51 -11.92 7.32
CA THR A 51 10.60 -12.11 8.28
C THR A 51 10.98 -13.60 8.30
N TYR A 52 12.16 -13.88 7.72
CA TYR A 52 13.08 -14.98 8.06
C TYR A 52 13.07 -16.33 7.31
N ILE A 53 12.21 -16.60 6.32
CA ILE A 53 12.21 -17.94 5.66
C ILE A 53 12.20 -17.92 4.12
N GLU A 54 11.78 -16.82 3.49
CA GLU A 54 11.36 -16.82 2.08
C GLU A 54 12.44 -16.27 1.10
N SER A 55 12.35 -16.69 -0.17
CA SER A 55 13.27 -16.29 -1.24
C SER A 55 13.18 -14.79 -1.56
N GLN A 56 14.31 -14.15 -1.87
CA GLN A 56 14.38 -12.74 -2.28
C GLN A 56 13.45 -12.41 -3.46
N GLU A 57 13.18 -13.37 -4.34
CA GLU A 57 12.28 -13.19 -5.47
C GLU A 57 10.82 -12.93 -5.02
N ILE A 58 10.39 -13.60 -3.96
CA ILE A 58 9.04 -13.46 -3.41
C ILE A 58 8.90 -12.10 -2.72
N PHE A 59 9.96 -11.65 -2.03
CA PHE A 59 10.01 -10.29 -1.50
C PHE A 59 9.83 -9.26 -2.62
N ILE A 60 10.61 -9.36 -3.71
CA ILE A 60 10.52 -8.46 -4.86
C ILE A 60 9.11 -8.49 -5.46
N PHE A 61 8.49 -9.67 -5.57
CA PHE A 61 7.11 -9.80 -6.04
C PHE A 61 6.13 -9.01 -5.17
N TYR A 62 6.21 -9.11 -3.85
CA TYR A 62 5.34 -8.34 -2.95
C TYR A 62 5.57 -6.83 -3.03
N VAL A 63 6.82 -6.41 -3.23
CA VAL A 63 7.17 -4.99 -3.42
C VAL A 63 6.57 -4.45 -4.71
N VAL A 64 6.72 -5.17 -5.82
CA VAL A 64 6.14 -4.78 -7.11
C VAL A 64 4.60 -4.78 -7.02
N GLY A 65 4.01 -5.77 -6.36
CA GLY A 65 2.58 -5.84 -6.09
C GLY A 65 2.06 -4.66 -5.25
N LEU A 66 2.83 -4.24 -4.24
CA LEU A 66 2.53 -3.04 -3.45
C LEU A 66 2.55 -1.79 -4.33
N PHE A 67 3.57 -1.63 -5.17
CA PHE A 67 3.71 -0.49 -6.08
C PHE A 67 2.50 -0.39 -7.02
N ILE A 68 2.12 -1.49 -7.68
CA ILE A 68 0.96 -1.55 -8.57
C ILE A 68 -0.33 -1.19 -7.83
N SER A 69 -0.49 -1.69 -6.61
CA SER A 69 -1.68 -1.43 -5.78
C SER A 69 -1.80 0.05 -5.40
N VAL A 70 -0.68 0.71 -5.09
CA VAL A 70 -0.64 2.16 -4.80
C VAL A 70 -0.97 2.97 -6.06
N VAL A 71 -0.42 2.61 -7.22
CA VAL A 71 -0.75 3.27 -8.49
C VAL A 71 -2.25 3.15 -8.79
N PHE A 72 -2.83 1.96 -8.63
CA PHE A 72 -4.26 1.73 -8.83
C PHE A 72 -5.12 2.56 -7.87
N PHE A 73 -4.72 2.64 -6.60
CA PHE A 73 -5.39 3.48 -5.61
C PHE A 73 -5.35 4.97 -5.99
N ILE A 74 -4.20 5.48 -6.45
CA ILE A 74 -4.05 6.87 -6.93
C ILE A 74 -4.93 7.14 -8.16
N MET A 75 -5.05 6.20 -9.09
CA MET A 75 -5.93 6.35 -10.26
C MET A 75 -7.41 6.49 -9.83
N ILE A 76 -7.87 5.60 -8.95
CA ILE A 76 -9.23 5.66 -8.40
C ILE A 76 -9.44 6.97 -7.65
N LEU A 77 -8.45 7.38 -6.86
CA LEU A 77 -8.49 8.63 -6.14
C LEU A 77 -8.63 9.83 -7.09
N SER A 78 -7.84 9.86 -8.14
CA SER A 78 -7.87 10.92 -9.17
C SER A 78 -9.22 10.96 -9.90
N TYR A 79 -9.84 9.80 -10.12
CA TYR A 79 -11.18 9.71 -10.69
C TYR A 79 -12.24 10.35 -9.80
N PHE A 80 -12.22 10.04 -8.49
CA PHE A 80 -13.17 10.62 -7.54
C PHE A 80 -12.92 12.11 -7.27
N TYR A 81 -11.67 12.57 -7.28
CA TYR A 81 -11.36 13.99 -7.09
C TYR A 81 -11.78 14.87 -8.27
N ARG A 82 -11.78 14.32 -9.49
CA ARG A 82 -12.26 15.03 -10.69
C ARG A 82 -13.78 15.08 -10.83
N LYS A 83 -14.52 14.35 -9.99
CA LYS A 83 -15.98 14.21 -10.05
C LYS A 83 -16.65 15.09 -9.00
#